data_AF-A0A0N4Y6T9-F1
#
_entry.id   AF-A0A0N4Y6T9-F1
#
_cell.length_a   1.000
_cell.length_b   1.000
_cell.length_c   1.000
_cell.angle_alpha   90.00
_cell.angle_beta   90.00
_cell.angle_gamma   90.00
#
_symmetry.space_group_name_H-M   'P 1'
#
loop_
_entity.id
_entity.type
_entity.pdbx_description
1 polymer ?
#
loop_
_entity_poly.entity_id
_entity_poly.type
_entity_poly.pdbx_seq_one_letter_code
_entity_poly.pdbx_strand_id
1 'polypeptide(L)'
;MHEREVLRSSQFFYEQMKLRRSIRSFSSKTVPLKVVQNVIKTAGCSPSVGNAQPWKFCVVVNEQRKADIRCLIEADARDNYVHRKGEGSEWVMGVSQLEETWKRPYLTDAPVLLVVCHEVTKHFY
;
A
#
# COMPACT_ATOMS: atom_id res chain seq x y z
N MET A 1 7.96 -31.30 -15.07
CA MET A 1 8.26 -30.07 -15.83
C MET A 1 9.65 -30.19 -16.41
N HIS A 2 9.80 -30.01 -17.73
CA HIS A 2 11.13 -30.01 -18.35
C HIS A 2 11.91 -28.75 -17.94
N GLU A 3 13.22 -28.84 -17.75
CA GLU A 3 14.09 -27.73 -17.32
C GLU A 3 13.90 -26.44 -18.13
N ARG A 4 13.76 -26.57 -19.45
CA ARG A 4 13.50 -25.44 -20.37
C ARG A 4 12.23 -24.67 -20.01
N GLU A 5 11.18 -25.36 -19.57
CA GLU A 5 9.90 -24.75 -19.18
C GLU A 5 10.05 -23.97 -17.87
N VAL A 6 10.82 -24.48 -16.92
CA VAL A 6 11.13 -23.81 -15.65
C VAL A 6 11.92 -22.53 -15.92
N LEU A 7 12.98 -22.61 -16.74
CA LEU A 7 13.79 -21.44 -17.11
C LEU A 7 12.99 -20.37 -17.82
N ARG A 8 12.10 -20.78 -18.74
CA ARG A 8 11.21 -19.84 -19.44
C ARG A 8 10.25 -19.15 -18.47
N SER A 9 9.64 -19.92 -17.57
CA SER A 9 8.63 -19.41 -16.62
C SER A 9 9.26 -18.46 -15.59
N SER A 10 10.44 -18.79 -15.08
CA SER A 10 11.17 -17.95 -14.14
C SER A 10 11.64 -16.63 -14.79
N GLN A 11 12.16 -16.69 -16.02
CA GLN A 11 12.56 -15.47 -16.75
C GLN A 11 11.35 -14.57 -17.03
N PHE A 12 10.23 -15.14 -17.47
CA PHE A 12 9.00 -14.36 -17.70
C PHE A 12 8.53 -13.66 -16.43
N PHE A 13 8.48 -14.37 -15.30
CA PHE A 13 8.08 -13.79 -14.02
C PHE A 13 9.03 -12.68 -13.57
N TYR A 14 10.34 -12.87 -13.70
CA TYR A 14 11.35 -11.85 -13.37
C TYR A 14 11.14 -10.57 -14.17
N GLU A 15 10.95 -10.67 -15.50
CA GLU A 15 10.73 -9.49 -16.35
C GLU A 15 9.43 -8.77 -15.99
N GLN A 16 8.35 -9.49 -15.65
CA GLN A 16 7.11 -8.85 -15.17
C GLN A 16 7.32 -8.09 -13.85
N MET A 17 8.01 -8.70 -12.88
CA MET A 17 8.24 -8.09 -11.57
C MET A 17 9.18 -6.88 -11.65
N LYS A 18 10.15 -6.91 -12.55
CA LYS A 18 11.11 -5.82 -12.81
C LYS A 18 10.43 -4.54 -13.27
N LEU A 19 9.30 -4.63 -13.96
CA LEU A 19 8.54 -3.47 -14.44
C LEU A 19 7.79 -2.74 -13.32
N ARG A 20 7.56 -3.36 -12.16
CA ARG A 20 6.77 -2.78 -11.08
C ARG A 20 7.47 -1.58 -10.45
N ARG A 21 6.80 -0.43 -10.45
CA ARG A 21 7.21 0.78 -9.75
C ARG A 21 6.15 1.20 -8.73
N SER A 22 6.58 1.86 -7.66
CA SER A 22 5.64 2.48 -6.71
C SER A 22 5.12 3.78 -7.32
N ILE A 23 3.83 3.80 -7.66
CA ILE A 23 3.14 4.94 -8.27
C ILE A 23 2.42 5.74 -7.18
N ARG A 24 2.43 7.07 -7.30
CA ARG A 24 1.81 8.02 -6.35
C ARG A 24 0.83 8.99 -7.02
N SER A 25 0.53 8.77 -8.29
CA SER A 25 -0.47 9.51 -9.06
C SER A 25 -1.37 8.50 -9.77
N PHE A 26 -2.67 8.56 -9.50
CA PHE A 26 -3.64 7.56 -9.94
C PHE A 26 -4.75 8.20 -10.76
N SER A 27 -5.29 7.45 -11.71
CA SER A 27 -6.52 7.82 -12.39
C SER A 27 -7.72 7.41 -11.53
N SER A 28 -8.80 8.21 -11.55
CA SER A 28 -10.09 7.89 -10.94
C SER A 28 -10.92 6.85 -11.71
N LYS A 29 -10.39 6.29 -12.80
CA LYS A 29 -11.07 5.27 -13.60
C LYS A 29 -11.35 4.03 -12.74
N THR A 30 -12.62 3.63 -12.69
CA THR A 30 -13.06 2.46 -11.92
C THR A 30 -12.37 1.17 -12.37
N VAL A 31 -12.03 0.32 -11.42
CA VAL A 31 -11.45 -1.02 -11.64
C VAL A 31 -12.50 -2.07 -11.30
N PRO A 32 -12.64 -3.16 -12.09
CA PRO A 32 -13.58 -4.23 -11.76
C PRO A 32 -13.27 -4.85 -10.39
N LEU A 33 -14.26 -4.96 -9.51
CA LEU A 33 -14.07 -5.53 -8.16
C LEU A 33 -13.51 -6.95 -8.18
N LYS A 34 -13.80 -7.72 -9.24
CA LYS A 34 -13.24 -9.07 -9.42
C LYS A 34 -11.71 -9.07 -9.48
N VAL A 35 -11.10 -8.05 -10.07
CA VAL A 35 -9.64 -7.90 -10.12
C VAL A 35 -9.10 -7.71 -8.69
N VAL A 36 -9.72 -6.81 -7.92
CA VAL A 36 -9.36 -6.56 -6.50
C VAL A 36 -9.50 -7.84 -5.66
N GLN A 37 -10.60 -8.57 -5.84
CA GLN A 37 -10.84 -9.85 -5.15
C GLN A 37 -9.76 -10.89 -5.49
N ASN A 38 -9.36 -11.00 -6.76
CA ASN A 38 -8.32 -11.94 -7.15
C ASN A 38 -6.97 -11.57 -6.54
N VAL A 39 -6.61 -10.28 -6.51
CA VAL A 39 -5.39 -9.79 -5.82
C VAL A 39 -5.41 -10.16 -4.34
N ILE A 40 -6.54 -9.96 -3.65
CA ILE A 40 -6.70 -10.32 -2.23
C ILE A 40 -6.59 -11.84 -2.03
N LYS A 41 -7.24 -12.64 -2.88
CA LYS A 41 -7.13 -14.11 -2.83
C LYS A 41 -5.69 -14.58 -3.01
N THR A 42 -4.96 -13.99 -3.96
CA THR A 42 -3.54 -14.28 -4.17
C THR A 42 -2.71 -13.91 -2.93
N ALA A 43 -2.96 -12.75 -2.31
CA ALA A 43 -2.27 -12.35 -1.08
C ALA A 43 -2.56 -13.34 0.07
N GLY A 44 -3.79 -13.82 0.17
CA GLY A 44 -4.22 -14.82 1.16
C GLY A 44 -3.59 -16.21 1.00
N CYS A 45 -2.95 -16.51 -0.14
CA CYS A 45 -2.16 -17.74 -0.31
C CYS A 45 -0.79 -17.68 0.39
N SER A 46 -0.44 -16.55 1.03
CA SER A 46 0.81 -16.41 1.79
C SER A 46 0.83 -17.38 2.98
N PRO A 47 2.00 -17.90 3.40
CA PRO A 47 2.07 -18.78 4.55
C PRO A 47 1.74 -18.04 5.85
N SER A 48 1.17 -18.75 6.83
CA SER A 48 0.93 -18.24 8.19
C SER A 48 1.14 -19.35 9.22
N VAL A 49 1.61 -18.98 10.41
CA VAL A 49 1.80 -19.92 11.53
C VAL A 49 0.48 -20.59 11.86
N GLY A 50 0.47 -21.92 11.92
CA GLY A 50 -0.73 -22.70 12.22
C GLY A 50 -1.88 -22.50 11.22
N ASN A 51 -1.61 -21.98 10.01
CA ASN A 51 -2.63 -21.57 9.05
C ASN A 51 -3.64 -20.53 9.61
N ALA A 52 -3.20 -19.71 10.57
CA ALA A 52 -4.05 -18.73 11.26
C ALA A 52 -4.60 -17.63 10.35
N GLN A 53 -3.91 -17.34 9.23
CA GLN A 53 -4.29 -16.31 8.26
C GLN A 53 -4.66 -14.96 8.91
N PRO A 54 -3.77 -14.36 9.74
CA PRO A 54 -4.10 -13.24 10.63
C PRO A 54 -4.08 -11.89 9.90
N TRP A 55 -4.77 -11.82 8.76
CA TRP A 55 -4.86 -10.64 7.92
C TRP A 55 -6.31 -10.28 7.64
N LYS A 56 -6.62 -8.98 7.74
CA LYS A 56 -7.88 -8.41 7.32
C LYS A 56 -7.64 -7.41 6.20
N PHE A 57 -8.28 -7.65 5.07
CA PHE A 57 -8.23 -6.78 3.89
C PHE A 57 -9.49 -5.93 3.83
N CYS A 58 -9.36 -4.63 4.11
CA CYS A 58 -10.45 -3.67 4.05
C CYS A 58 -10.40 -2.93 2.70
N VAL A 59 -11.39 -3.18 1.85
CA VAL A 59 -11.54 -2.51 0.55
C VAL A 59 -12.40 -1.27 0.73
N VAL A 60 -11.82 -0.09 0.50
CA VAL A 60 -12.52 1.20 0.63
C VAL A 60 -12.72 1.79 -0.77
N VAL A 61 -13.99 1.87 -1.18
CA VAL A 61 -14.42 2.49 -2.46
C VAL A 61 -15.31 3.71 -2.25
N ASN A 62 -15.82 3.91 -1.03
CA ASN A 62 -16.67 5.06 -0.72
C ASN A 62 -15.82 6.34 -0.67
N GLU A 63 -16.19 7.32 -1.49
CA GLU A 63 -15.44 8.58 -1.64
C GLU A 63 -15.33 9.36 -0.33
N GLN A 64 -16.41 9.44 0.46
CA GLN A 64 -16.37 10.13 1.76
C GLN A 64 -15.40 9.45 2.72
N ARG A 65 -15.42 8.12 2.82
CA ARG A 65 -14.47 7.36 3.66
C ARG A 65 -13.02 7.55 3.21
N LYS A 66 -12.76 7.60 1.90
CA LYS A 66 -11.43 7.91 1.36
C LYS A 66 -10.98 9.33 1.75
N ALA A 67 -11.88 10.31 1.68
CA ALA A 67 -11.60 11.69 2.08
C ALA A 67 -11.30 11.80 3.57
N ASP A 68 -12.08 11.14 4.43
CA ASP A 68 -11.85 11.09 5.88
C ASP A 68 -10.46 10.51 6.20
N ILE A 69 -10.11 9.37 5.58
CA ILE A 69 -8.79 8.73 5.71
C ILE A 69 -7.67 9.67 5.28
N ARG A 70 -7.82 10.33 4.13
CA ARG A 70 -6.84 11.29 3.62
C ARG A 70 -6.62 12.44 4.60
N CYS A 71 -7.70 13.01 5.14
CA CYS A 71 -7.62 14.12 6.09
C CYS A 71 -6.82 13.72 7.34
N LEU A 72 -7.10 12.54 7.90
CA LEU A 72 -6.39 12.02 9.08
C LEU A 72 -4.90 11.80 8.79
N ILE A 73 -4.57 11.15 7.67
CA ILE A 73 -3.18 10.86 7.29
C ILE A 73 -2.40 12.14 6.98
N GLU A 74 -3.01 13.10 6.29
CA GLU A 74 -2.34 14.38 5.96
C GLU A 74 -2.16 15.27 7.19
N ALA A 75 -3.05 15.19 8.19
CA ALA A 75 -2.88 15.88 9.47
C ALA A 75 -1.70 15.29 10.25
N ASP A 76 -1.68 13.97 10.44
CA ASP A 76 -0.56 13.27 11.11
C ASP A 76 0.78 13.49 10.39
N ALA A 77 0.80 13.45 9.05
CA ALA A 77 2.01 13.71 8.27
C ALA A 77 2.52 15.15 8.42
N ARG A 78 1.61 16.13 8.55
CA ARG A 78 1.97 17.53 8.83
C ARG A 78 2.57 17.67 10.22
N ASP A 79 1.93 17.08 11.23
CA ASP A 79 2.40 17.13 12.61
C ASP A 79 3.77 16.45 12.76
N ASN A 80 3.95 15.26 12.17
CA ASN A 80 5.22 14.55 12.14
C ASN A 80 6.34 15.35 11.45
N TYR A 81 6.03 16.09 10.39
CA TYR A 81 7.00 16.98 9.73
C TYR A 81 7.43 18.13 10.64
N VAL A 82 6.49 18.75 11.35
CA VAL A 82 6.76 19.85 12.29
C VAL A 82 7.60 19.37 13.48
N HIS A 83 7.26 18.21 14.08
CA HIS A 83 8.00 17.67 15.22
C HIS A 83 9.45 17.29 14.84
N ARG A 84 9.66 16.62 13.70
CA ARG A 84 11.00 16.21 13.25
C ARG A 84 11.91 17.37 12.81
N LYS A 85 11.35 18.53 12.46
CA LYS A 85 12.16 19.75 12.21
C LYS A 85 12.81 20.30 13.49
N GLY A 86 12.20 20.09 14.66
CA GLY A 86 12.71 20.61 15.94
C GLY A 86 13.94 19.87 16.47
N GLU A 87 14.13 18.60 16.09
CA GLU A 87 15.19 17.72 16.62
C GLU A 87 16.46 17.68 15.76
N GLY A 88 16.72 18.73 14.96
CA GLY A 88 18.02 19.02 14.36
C GLY A 88 18.62 17.94 13.47
N SER A 89 18.38 18.00 12.14
CA SER A 89 19.23 17.28 11.19
C SER A 89 19.22 17.87 9.79
N GLU A 90 20.40 17.87 9.13
CA GLU A 90 20.65 18.28 7.74
C GLU A 90 19.70 17.63 6.71
N TRP A 91 19.07 16.51 7.05
CA TRP A 91 18.06 15.80 6.25
C TRP A 91 16.85 16.67 5.87
N VAL A 92 16.49 17.63 6.72
CA VAL A 92 15.34 18.51 6.50
C VAL A 92 15.64 19.58 5.43
N MET A 93 16.91 19.94 5.25
CA MET A 93 17.31 21.04 4.35
C MET A 93 17.12 20.66 2.87
N GLY A 94 17.37 19.40 2.50
CA GLY A 94 17.19 18.91 1.12
C GLY A 94 15.71 18.73 0.69
N VAL A 95 14.79 18.63 1.64
CA VAL A 95 13.34 18.41 1.39
C VAL A 95 12.54 19.72 1.49
N SER A 96 13.17 20.80 1.98
CA SER A 96 12.55 22.10 2.22
C SER A 96 12.03 22.82 0.96
N GLN A 97 12.52 22.46 -0.23
CA GLN A 97 12.12 23.06 -1.51
C GLN A 97 10.83 22.46 -2.10
N LEU A 98 10.22 21.45 -1.44
CA LEU A 98 8.98 20.83 -1.89
C LEU A 98 7.87 21.18 -0.88
N GLU A 99 7.15 22.27 -1.15
CA GLU A 99 6.16 22.88 -0.24
C GLU A 99 4.97 21.96 0.14
N GLU A 100 4.88 20.74 -0.40
CA GLU A 100 3.68 19.90 -0.28
C GLU A 100 3.97 18.39 -0.05
N THR A 101 5.14 18.04 0.51
CA THR A 101 5.52 16.62 0.71
C THR A 101 4.60 15.82 1.63
N TRP A 102 3.74 16.47 2.40
CA TRP A 102 2.74 15.85 3.27
C TRP A 102 1.42 15.54 2.54
N LYS A 103 1.14 16.15 1.38
CA LYS A 103 -0.09 15.88 0.62
C LYS A 103 -0.10 14.46 0.06
N ARG A 104 -1.28 13.85 0.06
CA ARG A 104 -1.51 12.44 -0.32
C ARG A 104 -2.73 12.35 -1.24
N PRO A 105 -2.74 13.04 -2.40
CA PRO A 105 -3.91 13.12 -3.28
C PRO A 105 -4.36 11.74 -3.80
N TYR A 106 -3.42 10.82 -3.98
CA TYR A 106 -3.70 9.44 -4.35
C TYR A 106 -4.66 8.69 -3.40
N LEU A 107 -4.83 9.13 -2.15
CA LEU A 107 -5.79 8.53 -1.22
C LEU A 107 -7.23 8.79 -1.63
N THR A 108 -7.51 9.86 -2.37
CA THR A 108 -8.84 10.15 -2.92
C THR A 108 -8.90 9.82 -4.41
N ASP A 109 -7.83 10.08 -5.17
CA ASP A 109 -7.82 9.91 -6.63
C ASP A 109 -7.90 8.44 -7.04
N ALA A 110 -7.30 7.54 -6.26
CA ALA A 110 -7.36 6.11 -6.54
C ALA A 110 -8.80 5.59 -6.38
N PRO A 111 -9.30 4.75 -7.31
CA PRO A 111 -10.66 4.22 -7.26
C PRO A 111 -10.88 3.25 -6.09
N VAL A 112 -9.80 2.68 -5.55
CA VAL A 112 -9.83 1.70 -4.46
C VAL A 112 -8.65 1.95 -3.53
N LEU A 113 -8.91 2.05 -2.23
CA LEU A 113 -7.88 1.86 -1.21
C LEU A 113 -7.98 0.45 -0.63
N LEU A 114 -6.87 -0.28 -0.62
CA LEU A 114 -6.75 -1.57 0.06
C LEU A 114 -5.97 -1.36 1.35
N VAL A 115 -6.67 -1.40 2.49
CA VAL A 115 -6.05 -1.30 3.81
C VAL A 115 -5.83 -2.71 4.33
N VAL A 116 -4.58 -3.03 4.66
CA VAL A 116 -4.18 -4.33 5.21
C VAL A 116 -3.97 -4.18 6.70
N CYS A 117 -4.68 -4.97 7.48
CA CYS A 117 -4.55 -5.01 8.94
C CYS A 117 -4.06 -6.38 9.37
N HIS A 118 -3.16 -6.41 10.36
CA HIS A 118 -2.78 -7.63 11.05
C HIS A 118 -3.71 -7.84 12.25
N GLU A 119 -4.27 -9.03 12.37
CA GLU A 119 -5.08 -9.41 13.53
C GLU A 119 -4.16 -9.81 14.68
N VAL A 120 -4.07 -8.94 15.68
CA VAL A 120 -3.33 -9.20 16.91
C VAL A 120 -4.27 -9.88 17.91
N THR A 121 -4.30 -11.19 17.92
CA THR A 121 -4.91 -11.94 19.02
C THR A 121 -4.00 -11.86 20.24
N LYS A 122 -4.46 -11.20 21.31
CA LYS A 122 -3.88 -11.38 22.65
C LYS A 122 -4.37 -12.74 23.18
N HIS A 123 -3.43 -13.62 23.50
CA HIS A 123 -3.55 -14.91 24.20
C HIS A 123 -3.69 -16.19 23.37
N PHE A 124 -2.64 -17.00 23.41
CA PHE A 124 -2.71 -18.37 23.92
C PHE A 124 -1.50 -18.60 24.85
N TYR A 125 -1.80 -19.21 26.01
CA TYR A 125 -1.00 -19.42 27.23
C TYR A 125 -1.04 -18.29 28.27
#